data_AF-A0A9D7IHY4-F1
#
_entry.id   AF-A0A9D7IHY4-F1
#
_cell.length_a   1.000
_cell.length_b   1.000
_cell.length_c   1.000
_cell.angle_alpha   90.00
_cell.angle_beta   90.00
_cell.angle_gamma   90.00
#
_symmetry.space_group_name_H-M   'P 1'
#
loop_
_entity.id
_entity.type
_entity.pdbx_description
1 polymer ?
#
loop_
_entity_poly.entity_id
_entity_poly.type
_entity_poly.pdbx_seq_one_letter_code
_entity_poly.pdbx_strand_id
1 'polypeptide(L)'
;MSEAAAIQKAPGLDPIVLDLRKFHQEGLERISARHRSGAGGLQIVDETTGLIDQLVMKVWQHALREGSKNSAVDFSKAPPRVALVAIGGYGRAQLHPRSDIDILFLHQKKLTLVEEELIKSSLRTLWDVGLDIGHSVRTVNDCIRMAGSDLNTQTSLLENRFLAGYRPLYEEFHKRYRNFMAGRGIQKFIEQKEAERQERYRRHGDTIAIQEPNIKEGAGGLRDLHHSIWLALAMYDIPSLAGIRRHGLVREPFYGVLQDAVDFILRIRNELHLALKTNSNRLTFEIQEQVAKSFRYQDEGGNLAEERFMRDYYAAASNIQQFADRMTNHCLKPSRWQSWLSLINRRQYADGFTILDGVLRVKEPETFFLGHPARIIRMFEISQETGCAFDGEILTELTRILSSMTPEDFNDPREIGPKIMAMISKKGRVGPVMRGFYETGLLDLLMPEFSVIKFLPRRDLYHRYTVDEHSVLTCEILDGLADEHHPESPCLPVEELASRFPDAHRRWRWWTEKPVIYKPTGEADSPDKTDTMTLPIFSQTGASIIDEIKNSAVKPPNPDCSIWPPSSMMSARAGEGIIKSKGRIWPAGSAGGWG
;
A
#
# COMPACT_ATOMS: atom_id res chain seq x y z
N MET A 1 -32.89 -0.57 -24.61
CA MET A 1 -33.92 0.19 -23.86
C MET A 1 -33.22 0.74 -22.63
N SER A 2 -33.19 2.05 -22.43
CA SER A 2 -32.37 2.67 -21.38
C SER A 2 -32.89 2.33 -19.98
N GLU A 3 -31.98 2.24 -19.02
CA GLU A 3 -32.24 2.05 -17.58
C GLU A 3 -33.26 3.07 -17.03
N ALA A 4 -33.32 4.26 -17.65
CA ALA A 4 -34.33 5.30 -17.38
C ALA A 4 -35.79 4.85 -17.63
N ALA A 5 -36.03 3.92 -18.56
CA ALA A 5 -37.37 3.42 -18.85
C ALA A 5 -37.84 2.34 -17.85
N ALA A 6 -36.93 1.71 -17.10
CA ALA A 6 -37.27 0.73 -16.07
C ALA A 6 -37.66 1.38 -14.74
N ILE A 7 -37.19 2.61 -14.47
CA ILE A 7 -37.43 3.35 -13.22
C ILE A 7 -38.89 3.79 -13.06
N GLN A 8 -39.65 3.93 -14.15
CA GLN A 8 -41.05 4.38 -14.12
C GLN A 8 -42.09 3.28 -13.84
N LYS A 9 -41.69 2.01 -13.65
CA LYS A 9 -42.64 0.89 -13.52
C LYS A 9 -42.41 -0.03 -12.31
N ALA A 10 -42.03 0.52 -11.16
CA ALA A 10 -42.16 -0.19 -9.88
C ALA A 10 -43.42 0.33 -9.14
N PRO A 11 -44.55 -0.38 -9.16
CA PRO A 11 -45.73 0.05 -8.42
C PRO A 11 -45.45 -0.05 -6.90
N GLY A 12 -45.55 1.07 -6.18
CA GLY A 12 -45.58 1.09 -4.70
C GLY A 12 -44.50 1.86 -3.94
N LEU A 13 -43.56 2.55 -4.61
CA LEU A 13 -42.55 3.38 -3.92
C LEU A 13 -43.07 4.80 -3.64
N ASP A 14 -42.72 5.36 -2.48
CA ASP A 14 -43.02 6.74 -2.10
C ASP A 14 -42.46 7.72 -3.15
N PRO A 15 -43.22 8.75 -3.60
CA PRO A 15 -42.72 9.78 -4.50
C PRO A 15 -41.36 10.37 -4.12
N ILE A 16 -41.07 10.54 -2.81
CA ILE A 16 -39.76 11.04 -2.36
C ILE A 16 -38.60 10.11 -2.75
N VAL A 17 -38.83 8.79 -2.73
CA VAL A 17 -37.82 7.80 -3.10
C VAL A 17 -37.49 7.92 -4.59
N LEU A 18 -38.50 8.11 -5.43
CA LEU A 18 -38.31 8.27 -6.87
C LEU A 18 -37.50 9.54 -7.18
N ASP A 19 -37.81 10.65 -6.50
CA ASP A 19 -37.06 11.90 -6.64
C ASP A 19 -35.61 11.76 -6.16
N LEU A 20 -35.39 11.06 -5.04
CA LEU A 20 -34.05 10.82 -4.50
C LEU A 20 -33.23 9.86 -5.37
N ARG A 21 -33.85 8.83 -5.96
CA ARG A 21 -33.22 7.95 -6.96
C ARG A 21 -32.76 8.74 -8.17
N LYS A 22 -33.64 9.60 -8.69
CA LYS A 22 -33.33 10.47 -9.82
C LYS A 22 -32.19 11.42 -9.48
N PHE A 23 -32.24 12.08 -8.32
CA PHE A 23 -31.17 12.96 -7.84
C PHE A 23 -29.82 12.23 -7.73
N HIS A 24 -29.81 11.01 -7.20
CA HIS A 24 -28.61 10.18 -7.11
C HIS A 24 -28.04 9.85 -8.49
N GLN A 25 -28.89 9.40 -9.40
CA GLN A 25 -28.49 9.02 -10.76
C GLN A 25 -27.92 10.22 -11.52
N GLU A 26 -28.62 11.36 -11.55
CA GLU A 26 -28.15 12.59 -12.21
C GLU A 26 -26.85 13.12 -11.57
N GLY A 27 -26.69 12.94 -10.26
CA GLY A 27 -25.44 13.22 -9.56
C GLY A 27 -24.27 12.36 -10.07
N LEU A 28 -24.45 11.05 -10.11
CA LEU A 28 -23.43 10.11 -10.59
C LEU A 28 -23.10 10.31 -12.07
N GLU A 29 -24.09 10.63 -12.91
CA GLU A 29 -23.87 10.95 -14.32
C GLU A 29 -22.98 12.19 -14.50
N ARG A 30 -23.22 13.25 -13.71
CA ARG A 30 -22.36 14.45 -13.70
C ARG A 30 -20.94 14.14 -13.23
N ILE A 31 -20.79 13.38 -12.15
CA ILE A 31 -19.48 12.98 -11.61
C ILE A 31 -18.73 12.12 -12.64
N SER A 32 -19.42 11.17 -13.28
CA SER A 32 -18.84 10.35 -14.35
C SER A 32 -18.37 11.22 -15.52
N ALA A 33 -19.17 12.20 -15.96
CA ALA A 33 -18.78 13.12 -17.02
C ALA A 33 -17.55 13.97 -16.63
N ARG A 34 -17.46 14.44 -15.38
CA ARG A 34 -16.30 15.16 -14.85
C ARG A 34 -15.04 14.29 -14.79
N HIS A 35 -15.17 13.04 -14.37
CA HIS A 35 -14.06 12.08 -14.36
C HIS A 35 -13.52 11.84 -15.79
N ARG A 36 -14.43 11.64 -16.75
CA ARG A 36 -14.09 11.44 -18.17
C ARG A 36 -13.49 12.69 -18.83
N SER A 37 -13.79 13.89 -18.33
CA SER A 37 -13.17 15.13 -18.80
C SER A 37 -11.79 15.40 -18.20
N GLY A 38 -11.31 14.55 -17.30
CA GLY A 38 -9.95 14.60 -16.74
C GLY A 38 -9.85 15.17 -15.32
N ALA A 39 -10.95 15.25 -14.57
CA ALA A 39 -10.89 15.61 -13.16
C ALA A 39 -9.99 14.65 -12.34
N GLY A 40 -9.32 15.19 -11.34
CA GLY A 40 -8.45 14.43 -10.43
C GLY A 40 -9.22 13.46 -9.53
N GLY A 41 -8.53 12.45 -9.02
CA GLY A 41 -9.11 11.43 -8.15
C GLY A 41 -9.70 12.01 -6.86
N LEU A 42 -8.99 12.93 -6.21
CA LEU A 42 -9.42 13.61 -4.99
C LEU A 42 -10.69 14.43 -5.22
N GLN A 43 -10.78 15.11 -6.37
CA GLN A 43 -11.95 15.90 -6.74
C GLN A 43 -13.19 15.01 -6.89
N ILE A 44 -13.08 13.90 -7.62
CA ILE A 44 -14.21 12.98 -7.84
C ILE A 44 -14.67 12.35 -6.53
N VAL A 45 -13.74 12.05 -5.63
CA VAL A 45 -14.04 11.53 -4.29
C VAL A 45 -14.78 12.55 -3.42
N ASP A 46 -14.38 13.82 -3.47
CA ASP A 46 -15.07 14.91 -2.76
C ASP A 46 -16.48 15.14 -3.31
N GLU A 47 -16.63 15.23 -4.64
CA GLU A 47 -17.93 15.38 -5.31
C GLU A 47 -18.87 14.21 -5.01
N THR A 48 -18.36 12.97 -5.02
CA THR A 48 -19.12 11.77 -4.66
C THR A 48 -19.57 11.81 -3.21
N THR A 49 -18.68 12.15 -2.29
CA THR A 49 -19.02 12.27 -0.87
C THR A 49 -20.08 13.35 -0.67
N GLY A 50 -19.93 14.52 -1.31
CA GLY A 50 -20.89 15.61 -1.22
C GLY A 50 -22.27 15.28 -1.79
N LEU A 51 -22.35 14.45 -2.83
CA LEU A 51 -23.61 13.91 -3.34
C LEU A 51 -24.31 13.03 -2.30
N ILE A 52 -23.57 12.11 -1.69
CA ILE A 52 -24.10 11.18 -0.69
C ILE A 52 -24.48 11.92 0.62
N ASP A 53 -23.69 12.90 1.06
CA ASP A 53 -24.02 13.76 2.19
C ASP A 53 -25.39 14.41 1.99
N GLN A 54 -25.60 15.03 0.82
CA GLN A 54 -26.89 15.67 0.48
C GLN A 54 -28.04 14.67 0.48
N LEU A 55 -27.82 13.47 -0.07
CA LEU A 55 -28.84 12.43 -0.13
C LEU A 55 -29.23 11.96 1.27
N VAL A 56 -28.24 11.58 2.08
CA VAL A 56 -28.44 11.10 3.46
C VAL A 56 -29.11 12.17 4.31
N MET A 57 -28.70 13.43 4.18
CA MET A 57 -29.34 14.55 4.89
C MET A 57 -30.79 14.78 4.45
N LYS A 58 -31.11 14.67 3.15
CA LYS A 58 -32.49 14.79 2.65
C LYS A 58 -33.37 13.66 3.19
N VAL A 59 -32.87 12.43 3.24
CA VAL A 59 -33.59 11.28 3.83
C VAL A 59 -33.84 11.51 5.31
N TRP A 60 -32.81 11.90 6.06
CA TRP A 60 -32.93 12.20 7.50
C TRP A 60 -33.98 13.30 7.77
N GLN A 61 -33.97 14.37 6.98
CA GLN A 61 -34.95 15.46 7.09
C GLN A 61 -36.38 14.99 6.74
N HIS A 62 -36.52 14.12 5.75
CA HIS A 62 -37.83 13.54 5.41
C HIS A 62 -38.36 12.67 6.56
N ALA A 63 -37.53 11.77 7.09
CA ALA A 63 -37.91 10.90 8.20
C ALA A 63 -38.28 11.70 9.47
N LEU A 64 -37.59 12.82 9.74
CA LEU A 64 -37.96 13.74 10.82
C LEU A 64 -39.35 14.38 10.62
N ARG A 65 -39.68 14.79 9.39
CA ARG A 65 -41.00 15.37 9.08
C ARG A 65 -42.12 14.35 9.23
N GLU A 66 -41.93 13.14 8.72
CA GLU A 66 -42.92 12.07 8.85
C GLU A 66 -43.08 11.62 10.30
N GLY A 67 -41.96 11.45 11.03
CA GLY A 67 -41.98 11.16 12.45
C GLY A 67 -42.69 12.23 13.28
N SER A 68 -42.56 13.51 12.92
CA SER A 68 -43.27 14.62 13.59
C SER A 68 -44.78 14.60 13.33
N LYS A 69 -45.21 14.23 12.12
CA LYS A 69 -46.65 14.13 11.78
C LYS A 69 -47.34 12.99 12.51
N ASN A 70 -46.62 11.87 12.67
CA ASN A 70 -47.15 10.63 13.24
C ASN A 70 -46.95 10.54 14.77
N SER A 71 -46.39 11.59 15.38
CA SER A 71 -46.12 11.68 16.81
C SER A 71 -46.89 12.86 17.42
N ALA A 72 -47.22 12.77 18.70
CA ALA A 72 -47.70 13.92 19.47
C ALA A 72 -46.58 14.95 19.78
N VAL A 73 -45.35 14.69 19.31
CA VAL A 73 -44.15 15.51 19.55
C VAL A 73 -43.69 16.16 18.24
N ASP A 74 -43.66 17.50 18.25
CA ASP A 74 -43.07 18.32 17.19
C ASP A 74 -41.54 18.31 17.30
N PHE A 75 -40.85 17.59 16.41
CA PHE A 75 -39.39 17.49 16.44
C PHE A 75 -38.66 18.79 16.10
N SER A 76 -39.34 19.81 15.57
CA SER A 76 -38.75 21.14 15.43
C SER A 76 -38.56 21.85 16.78
N LYS A 77 -39.39 21.51 17.77
CA LYS A 77 -39.35 22.08 19.13
C LYS A 77 -38.65 21.16 20.13
N ALA A 78 -38.82 19.86 19.98
CA ALA A 78 -38.22 18.84 20.83
C ALA A 78 -37.49 17.80 19.95
N PRO A 79 -36.27 18.12 19.47
CA PRO A 79 -35.56 17.24 18.57
C PRO A 79 -35.25 15.89 19.23
N PRO A 80 -35.32 14.78 18.46
CA PRO A 80 -34.98 13.45 18.96
C PRO A 80 -33.52 13.44 19.44
N ARG A 81 -33.22 12.68 20.49
CA ARG A 81 -31.88 12.61 21.09
C ARG A 81 -31.01 11.58 20.36
N VAL A 82 -31.03 11.67 19.03
CA VAL A 82 -30.31 10.81 18.10
C VAL A 82 -29.39 11.65 17.23
N ALA A 83 -28.15 11.22 17.05
CA ALA A 83 -27.19 11.82 16.13
C ALA A 83 -26.82 10.85 15.01
N LEU A 84 -26.74 11.37 13.80
CA LEU A 84 -26.36 10.67 12.59
C LEU A 84 -24.89 10.96 12.28
N VAL A 85 -24.08 9.92 12.22
CA VAL A 85 -22.63 10.01 12.10
C VAL A 85 -22.16 9.12 10.95
N ALA A 86 -21.38 9.66 10.02
CA ALA A 86 -20.65 8.85 9.04
C ALA A 86 -19.43 8.22 9.71
N ILE A 87 -19.15 6.95 9.43
CA ILE A 87 -17.97 6.23 9.94
C ILE A 87 -17.15 5.62 8.80
N GLY A 88 -15.93 5.16 9.10
CA GLY A 88 -15.04 4.53 8.11
C GLY A 88 -14.74 5.42 6.89
N GLY A 89 -14.80 4.85 5.69
CA GLY A 89 -14.53 5.58 4.43
C GLY A 89 -15.47 6.77 4.19
N TYR A 90 -16.72 6.68 4.63
CA TYR A 90 -17.68 7.78 4.55
C TYR A 90 -17.35 8.88 5.58
N GLY A 91 -16.96 8.48 6.79
CA GLY A 91 -16.51 9.38 7.84
C GLY A 91 -15.26 10.17 7.45
N ARG A 92 -14.30 9.52 6.76
CA ARG A 92 -13.11 10.16 6.18
C ARG A 92 -13.41 11.08 4.97
N ALA A 93 -14.66 11.14 4.52
CA ALA A 93 -15.06 11.87 3.32
C ALA A 93 -14.34 11.39 2.05
N GLN A 94 -14.17 10.06 1.92
CA GLN A 94 -13.47 9.45 0.79
C GLN A 94 -14.31 8.38 0.05
N LEU A 95 -15.55 8.73 -0.32
CA LEU A 95 -16.41 7.84 -1.09
C LEU A 95 -16.05 7.81 -2.58
N HIS A 96 -16.10 6.61 -3.15
CA HIS A 96 -15.99 6.38 -4.59
C HIS A 96 -17.39 6.08 -5.14
N PRO A 97 -17.63 6.17 -6.46
CA PRO A 97 -18.98 6.08 -7.05
C PRO A 97 -19.80 4.83 -6.72
N ARG A 98 -19.12 3.75 -6.32
CA ARG A 98 -19.71 2.45 -5.92
C ARG A 98 -19.25 2.01 -4.52
N SER A 99 -18.91 2.96 -3.65
CA SER A 99 -18.57 2.67 -2.26
C SER A 99 -19.81 2.38 -1.42
N ASP A 100 -19.66 1.44 -0.51
CA ASP A 100 -20.61 1.20 0.58
C ASP A 100 -20.63 2.42 1.52
N ILE A 101 -21.77 2.67 2.15
CA ILE A 101 -22.00 3.84 3.02
C ILE A 101 -22.22 3.35 4.45
N ASP A 102 -21.28 3.68 5.33
CA ASP A 102 -21.35 3.29 6.74
C ASP A 102 -21.86 4.42 7.64
N ILE A 103 -22.95 4.14 8.36
CA ILE A 103 -23.66 5.11 9.22
C ILE A 103 -23.80 4.59 10.66
N LEU A 104 -23.52 5.46 11.62
CA LEU A 104 -23.79 5.24 13.03
C LEU A 104 -24.93 6.17 13.49
N PHE A 105 -25.99 5.56 14.03
CA PHE A 105 -27.02 6.25 14.77
C PHE A 105 -26.67 6.21 16.27
N LEU A 106 -26.18 7.33 16.80
CA LEU A 106 -25.93 7.50 18.23
C LEU A 106 -27.22 7.84 18.96
N HIS A 107 -27.50 7.18 20.07
CA HIS A 107 -28.62 7.52 20.95
C HIS A 107 -28.19 7.61 22.42
N GLN A 108 -28.84 8.48 23.21
CA GLN A 108 -28.39 8.77 24.58
C GLN A 108 -28.78 7.68 25.59
N LYS A 109 -29.99 7.14 25.47
CA LYS A 109 -30.60 6.15 26.38
C LYS A 109 -31.40 5.14 25.57
N LYS A 110 -32.21 4.29 26.21
CA LYS A 110 -33.15 3.43 25.48
C LYS A 110 -33.97 4.26 24.49
N LEU A 111 -34.02 3.82 23.24
CA LEU A 111 -34.76 4.48 22.17
C LEU A 111 -36.25 4.53 22.54
N THR A 112 -36.87 5.67 22.29
CA THR A 112 -38.33 5.77 22.27
C THR A 112 -38.89 5.16 20.99
N LEU A 113 -40.17 4.78 20.96
CA LEU A 113 -40.81 4.23 19.76
C LEU A 113 -40.68 5.18 18.55
N VAL A 114 -40.73 6.48 18.79
CA VAL A 114 -40.61 7.49 17.72
C VAL A 114 -39.17 7.60 17.20
N GLU A 115 -38.16 7.49 18.08
CA GLU A 115 -36.75 7.44 17.66
C GLU A 115 -36.42 6.14 16.92
N GLU A 116 -36.97 5.00 17.34
CA GLU A 116 -36.84 3.74 16.62
C GLU A 116 -37.44 3.83 15.22
N GLU A 117 -38.63 4.41 15.08
CA GLU A 117 -39.29 4.55 13.78
C GLU A 117 -38.55 5.55 12.88
N LEU A 118 -38.02 6.64 13.45
CA LEU A 118 -37.17 7.59 12.72
C LEU A 118 -35.95 6.89 12.08
N ILE A 119 -35.26 6.03 12.85
CA ILE A 119 -34.11 5.27 12.36
C ILE A 119 -34.54 4.25 11.31
N LYS A 120 -35.58 3.46 11.57
CA LYS A 120 -36.10 2.44 10.64
C LYS A 120 -36.59 3.05 9.32
N SER A 121 -37.30 4.17 9.38
CA SER A 121 -37.78 4.92 8.22
C SER A 121 -36.59 5.45 7.41
N SER A 122 -35.61 6.07 8.07
CA SER A 122 -34.39 6.56 7.39
C SER A 122 -33.66 5.44 6.65
N LEU A 123 -33.44 4.29 7.30
CA LEU A 123 -32.77 3.14 6.69
C LEU A 123 -33.56 2.57 5.51
N ARG A 124 -34.88 2.41 5.68
CA ARG A 124 -35.76 1.92 4.61
C ARG A 124 -35.69 2.81 3.38
N THR A 125 -35.80 4.13 3.57
CA THR A 125 -35.70 5.09 2.45
C THR A 125 -34.32 5.04 1.78
N LEU A 126 -33.22 4.90 2.53
CA LEU A 126 -31.87 4.78 1.93
C LEU A 126 -31.73 3.52 1.09
N TRP A 127 -32.21 2.37 1.56
CA TRP A 127 -32.23 1.12 0.80
C TRP A 127 -33.17 1.21 -0.40
N ASP A 128 -34.35 1.82 -0.23
CA ASP A 128 -35.29 2.05 -1.32
C ASP A 128 -34.70 3.00 -2.36
N VAL A 129 -33.78 3.91 -2.02
CA VAL A 129 -33.02 4.70 -3.01
C VAL A 129 -32.00 3.83 -3.79
N GLY A 130 -31.66 2.64 -3.29
CA GLY A 130 -30.72 1.71 -3.91
C GLY A 130 -29.28 1.87 -3.42
N LEU A 131 -29.09 2.46 -2.24
CA LEU A 131 -27.78 2.55 -1.59
C LEU A 131 -27.44 1.28 -0.81
N ASP A 132 -26.16 0.90 -0.83
CA ASP A 132 -25.62 -0.13 0.05
C ASP A 132 -25.21 0.49 1.39
N ILE A 133 -25.97 0.21 2.44
CA ILE A 133 -25.83 0.84 3.75
C ILE A 133 -25.37 -0.16 4.80
N GLY A 134 -24.12 0.00 5.26
CA GLY A 134 -23.67 -0.52 6.55
C GLY A 134 -24.19 0.40 7.65
N HIS A 135 -24.81 -0.16 8.70
CA HIS A 135 -25.27 0.69 9.81
C HIS A 135 -25.10 0.06 11.19
N SER A 136 -25.05 0.93 12.20
CA SER A 136 -25.13 0.53 13.60
C SER A 136 -25.94 1.54 14.41
N VAL A 137 -26.64 1.05 15.44
CA VAL A 137 -27.43 1.86 16.36
C VAL A 137 -26.90 1.61 17.76
N ARG A 138 -26.27 2.61 18.37
CA ARG A 138 -25.49 2.42 19.60
C ARG A 138 -25.55 3.60 20.54
N THR A 139 -25.41 3.35 21.83
CA THR A 139 -25.06 4.41 22.78
C THR A 139 -23.57 4.74 22.70
N VAL A 140 -23.18 5.89 23.27
CA VAL A 140 -21.76 6.25 23.43
C VAL A 140 -21.00 5.16 24.20
N ASN A 141 -21.62 4.59 25.25
CA ASN A 141 -21.01 3.52 26.04
C ASN A 141 -20.77 2.25 25.22
N ASP A 142 -21.71 1.88 24.35
CA ASP A 142 -21.56 0.72 23.49
C ASP A 142 -20.43 0.94 22.46
N CYS A 143 -20.31 2.15 21.93
CA CYS A 143 -19.23 2.49 21.01
C CYS A 143 -17.85 2.31 21.66
N ILE A 144 -17.65 2.85 22.88
CA ILE A 144 -16.38 2.71 23.60
C ILE A 144 -16.11 1.24 23.96
N ARG A 145 -17.13 0.51 24.43
CA ARG A 145 -17.00 -0.91 24.78
C ARG A 145 -16.57 -1.74 23.57
N MET A 146 -17.22 -1.56 22.43
CA MET A 146 -16.93 -2.33 21.22
C MET A 146 -15.58 -1.94 20.59
N ALA A 147 -15.21 -0.67 20.64
CA ALA A 147 -13.87 -0.22 20.24
C ALA A 147 -12.76 -0.86 21.11
N GLY A 148 -13.04 -1.19 22.37
CA GLY A 148 -12.10 -1.90 23.25
C GLY A 148 -11.93 -3.39 22.92
N SER A 149 -12.90 -4.02 22.25
CA SER A 149 -12.91 -5.47 21.99
C SER A 149 -12.63 -5.84 20.53
N ASP A 150 -12.88 -4.95 19.58
CA ASP A 150 -12.77 -5.24 18.14
C ASP A 150 -12.02 -4.11 17.41
N LEU A 151 -10.88 -4.46 16.79
CA LEU A 151 -10.01 -3.52 16.08
C LEU A 151 -10.70 -2.90 14.86
N ASN A 152 -11.56 -3.66 14.16
CA ASN A 152 -12.28 -3.15 13.00
C ASN A 152 -13.27 -2.05 13.40
N THR A 153 -14.06 -2.29 14.45
CA THR A 153 -14.94 -1.29 15.06
C THR A 153 -14.14 -0.11 15.59
N GLN A 154 -13.02 -0.35 16.28
CA GLN A 154 -12.15 0.72 16.76
C GLN A 154 -11.75 1.63 15.61
N THR A 155 -11.24 1.06 14.52
CA THR A 155 -10.78 1.81 13.33
C THR A 155 -11.90 2.56 12.65
N SER A 156 -13.06 1.91 12.44
CA SER A 156 -14.21 2.55 11.80
C SER A 156 -14.72 3.76 12.61
N LEU A 157 -14.76 3.65 13.94
CA LEU A 157 -15.15 4.74 14.83
C LEU A 157 -14.09 5.85 14.95
N LEU A 158 -12.80 5.54 14.74
CA LEU A 158 -11.74 6.54 14.68
C LEU A 158 -12.02 7.53 13.53
N GLU A 159 -12.49 7.00 12.40
CA GLU A 159 -12.84 7.76 11.20
C GLU A 159 -14.31 8.21 11.22
N ASN A 160 -14.66 9.14 12.11
CA ASN A 160 -16.03 9.61 12.28
C ASN A 160 -16.23 11.06 11.82
N ARG A 161 -17.42 11.35 11.28
CA ARG A 161 -17.84 12.71 10.91
C ARG A 161 -19.33 12.91 11.20
N PHE A 162 -19.67 13.99 11.90
CA PHE A 162 -21.06 14.35 12.18
C PHE A 162 -21.79 14.73 10.89
N LEU A 163 -22.96 14.14 10.65
CA LEU A 163 -23.83 14.50 9.53
C LEU A 163 -25.02 15.35 10.00
N ALA A 164 -25.82 14.83 10.95
CA ALA A 164 -27.07 15.47 11.36
C ALA A 164 -27.54 15.03 12.77
N GLY A 165 -28.60 15.65 13.28
CA GLY A 165 -29.26 15.26 14.54
C GLY A 165 -28.70 15.98 15.78
N TYR A 166 -28.77 15.34 16.94
CA TYR A 166 -28.47 15.94 18.23
C TYR A 166 -26.96 16.08 18.49
N ARG A 167 -26.38 17.20 18.03
CA ARG A 167 -24.93 17.50 18.09
C ARG A 167 -24.26 17.28 19.46
N PRO A 168 -24.85 17.66 20.61
CA PRO A 168 -24.20 17.44 21.91
C PRO A 168 -23.85 15.96 22.19
N LEU A 169 -24.65 15.02 21.66
CA LEU A 169 -24.38 13.60 21.80
C LEU A 169 -23.18 13.14 20.96
N TYR A 170 -23.01 13.70 19.76
CA TYR A 170 -21.82 13.46 18.95
C TYR A 170 -20.55 14.02 19.62
N GLU A 171 -20.64 15.23 20.17
CA GLU A 171 -19.51 15.85 20.87
C GLU A 171 -19.10 15.05 22.12
N GLU A 172 -20.08 14.51 22.86
CA GLU A 172 -19.82 13.58 23.96
C GLU A 172 -19.11 12.31 23.45
N PHE A 173 -19.63 11.68 22.40
CA PHE A 173 -19.03 10.50 21.78
C PHE A 173 -17.58 10.77 21.38
N HIS A 174 -17.36 11.84 20.60
CA HIS A 174 -16.08 12.17 20.02
C HIS A 174 -15.05 12.47 21.12
N LYS A 175 -15.41 13.24 22.16
CA LYS A 175 -14.56 13.49 23.33
C LYS A 175 -14.21 12.21 24.08
N ARG A 176 -15.19 11.35 24.35
CA ARG A 176 -14.97 10.09 25.09
C ARG A 176 -14.13 9.10 24.30
N TYR A 177 -14.31 9.03 22.99
CA TYR A 177 -13.52 8.19 22.11
C TYR A 177 -12.06 8.65 22.06
N ARG A 178 -11.81 9.96 21.95
CA ARG A 178 -10.44 10.51 22.06
C ARG A 178 -9.76 10.17 23.39
N ASN A 179 -10.48 10.31 24.50
CA ASN A 179 -9.94 9.94 25.82
C ASN A 179 -9.62 8.44 25.93
N PHE A 180 -10.43 7.59 25.31
CA PHE A 180 -10.16 6.15 25.22
C PHE A 180 -8.86 5.86 24.45
N MET A 181 -8.61 6.59 23.35
CA MET A 181 -7.39 6.43 22.56
C MET A 181 -6.13 6.97 23.25
N ALA A 182 -6.19 8.16 23.88
CA ALA A 182 -5.03 8.88 24.43
C ALA A 182 -4.31 8.18 25.61
N GLY A 183 -4.90 7.13 26.19
CA GLY A 183 -4.28 6.34 27.27
C GLY A 183 -3.33 5.24 26.79
N ARG A 184 -3.34 4.09 27.47
CA ARG A 184 -2.59 2.88 27.04
C ARG A 184 -3.11 2.27 25.72
N GLY A 185 -4.24 2.77 25.21
CA GLY A 185 -4.87 2.30 23.98
C GLY A 185 -4.05 2.61 22.73
N ILE A 186 -3.31 3.72 22.72
CA ILE A 186 -2.62 4.18 21.53
C ILE A 186 -1.49 3.24 21.08
N GLN A 187 -0.59 2.86 21.98
CA GLN A 187 0.52 1.98 21.65
C GLN A 187 0.02 0.62 21.18
N LYS A 188 -0.97 0.06 21.90
CA LYS A 188 -1.63 -1.18 21.51
C LYS A 188 -2.28 -1.07 20.13
N PHE A 189 -2.95 0.05 19.83
CA PHE A 189 -3.56 0.28 18.53
C PHE A 189 -2.53 0.32 17.40
N ILE A 190 -1.40 1.00 17.59
CA ILE A 190 -0.31 1.07 16.60
C ILE A 190 0.25 -0.35 16.35
N GLU A 191 0.56 -1.11 17.40
CA GLU A 191 1.07 -2.48 17.29
C GLU A 191 0.08 -3.41 16.58
N GLN A 192 -1.20 -3.33 16.93
CA GLN A 192 -2.26 -4.10 16.28
C GLN A 192 -2.43 -3.71 14.81
N LYS A 193 -2.32 -2.43 14.48
CA LYS A 193 -2.39 -1.95 13.10
C LYS A 193 -1.20 -2.37 12.27
N GLU A 194 -0.01 -2.42 12.86
CA GLU A 194 1.15 -2.95 12.17
C GLU A 194 0.99 -4.44 11.89
N ALA A 195 0.51 -5.22 12.87
CA ALA A 195 0.21 -6.63 12.66
C ALA A 195 -0.83 -6.86 11.54
N GLU A 196 -1.89 -6.03 11.48
CA GLU A 196 -2.90 -6.06 10.40
C GLU A 196 -2.27 -5.76 9.02
N ARG A 197 -1.34 -4.79 8.95
CA ARG A 197 -0.60 -4.46 7.72
C ARG A 197 0.24 -5.65 7.24
N GLN A 198 1.00 -6.27 8.15
CA GLN A 198 1.83 -7.44 7.82
C GLN A 198 1.00 -8.64 7.37
N GLU A 199 -0.16 -8.89 7.99
CA GLU A 199 -1.09 -9.93 7.56
C GLU A 199 -1.69 -9.65 6.17
N ARG A 200 -1.99 -8.38 5.87
CA ARG A 200 -2.49 -7.99 4.56
C ARG A 200 -1.46 -8.23 3.46
N TYR A 201 -0.20 -7.86 3.70
CA TYR A 201 0.91 -8.13 2.78
C TYR A 201 1.08 -9.64 2.52
N ARG A 202 1.00 -10.49 3.56
CA ARG A 202 1.03 -11.95 3.38
C ARG A 202 -0.09 -12.49 2.49
N ARG A 203 -1.28 -11.88 2.51
CA ARG A 203 -2.42 -12.30 1.69
C ARG A 203 -2.43 -11.75 0.27
N HIS A 204 -1.96 -10.51 0.07
CA HIS A 204 -2.09 -9.79 -1.21
C HIS A 204 -0.76 -9.61 -1.95
N GLY A 205 0.34 -10.05 -1.34
CA GLY A 205 1.72 -9.78 -1.78
C GLY A 205 2.30 -8.55 -1.10
N ASP A 206 3.58 -8.64 -0.75
CA ASP A 206 4.37 -7.66 0.00
C ASP A 206 5.18 -6.72 -0.92
N THR A 207 5.12 -6.91 -2.24
CA THR A 207 5.75 -6.04 -3.23
C THR A 207 4.72 -5.23 -4.03
N ILE A 208 5.09 -4.00 -4.38
CA ILE A 208 4.31 -3.14 -5.28
C ILE A 208 4.29 -3.68 -6.71
N ALA A 209 5.30 -4.46 -7.08
CA ALA A 209 5.62 -4.88 -8.44
C ALA A 209 4.77 -6.04 -8.97
N ILE A 210 3.57 -6.27 -8.41
CA ILE A 210 2.65 -7.31 -8.88
C ILE A 210 2.01 -6.86 -10.19
N GLN A 211 1.96 -7.74 -11.20
CA GLN A 211 1.43 -7.38 -12.53
C GLN A 211 -0.06 -7.09 -12.55
N GLU A 212 -0.87 -7.79 -11.74
CA GLU A 212 -2.31 -7.52 -11.58
C GLU A 212 -2.65 -7.09 -10.15
N PRO A 213 -2.23 -5.89 -9.74
CA PRO A 213 -2.25 -5.49 -8.34
C PRO A 213 -3.68 -5.20 -7.86
N ASN A 214 -3.88 -5.32 -6.55
CA ASN A 214 -5.04 -4.76 -5.88
C ASN A 214 -4.68 -3.36 -5.37
N ILE A 215 -5.24 -2.31 -5.97
CA ILE A 215 -4.86 -0.91 -5.67
C ILE A 215 -5.31 -0.45 -4.28
N LYS A 216 -6.18 -1.22 -3.61
CA LYS A 216 -6.66 -0.94 -2.26
C LYS A 216 -5.86 -1.71 -1.22
N GLU A 217 -5.76 -3.03 -1.36
CA GLU A 217 -5.19 -3.91 -0.33
C GLU A 217 -3.74 -4.32 -0.60
N GLY A 218 -3.20 -4.14 -1.80
CA GLY A 218 -1.81 -4.44 -2.13
C GLY A 218 -0.82 -3.47 -1.46
N ALA A 219 0.46 -3.84 -1.49
CA ALA A 219 1.54 -2.96 -1.07
C ALA A 219 1.53 -1.63 -1.85
N GLY A 220 1.70 -0.51 -1.14
CA GLY A 220 1.62 0.83 -1.73
C GLY A 220 0.20 1.25 -2.14
N GLY A 221 -0.81 0.46 -1.77
CA GLY A 221 -2.21 0.75 -2.08
C GLY A 221 -2.87 1.73 -1.10
N LEU A 222 -4.16 2.00 -1.32
CA LEU A 222 -4.92 2.92 -0.48
C LEU A 222 -4.96 2.52 1.00
N ARG A 223 -4.86 1.23 1.33
CA ARG A 223 -4.84 0.77 2.73
C ARG A 223 -3.54 1.17 3.45
N ASP A 224 -2.43 1.28 2.74
CA ASP A 224 -1.18 1.81 3.30
C ASP A 224 -1.30 3.30 3.61
N LEU A 225 -1.87 4.08 2.69
CA LEU A 225 -2.21 5.48 2.94
C LEU A 225 -3.14 5.63 4.16
N HIS A 226 -4.22 4.83 4.22
CA HIS A 226 -5.17 4.88 5.34
C HIS A 226 -4.50 4.48 6.65
N HIS A 227 -3.64 3.47 6.66
CA HIS A 227 -2.87 3.07 7.83
C HIS A 227 -2.10 4.27 8.40
N SER A 228 -1.35 5.00 7.56
CA SER A 228 -0.64 6.21 7.97
C SER A 228 -1.55 7.30 8.52
N ILE A 229 -2.71 7.53 7.89
CA ILE A 229 -3.70 8.50 8.38
C ILE A 229 -4.26 8.05 9.73
N TRP A 230 -4.52 6.76 9.94
CA TRP A 230 -5.00 6.24 11.22
C TRP A 230 -3.97 6.41 12.33
N LEU A 231 -2.68 6.19 12.04
CA LEU A 231 -1.60 6.45 12.99
C LEU A 231 -1.55 7.94 13.35
N ALA A 232 -1.60 8.83 12.35
CA ALA A 232 -1.60 10.27 12.57
C ALA A 232 -2.84 10.75 13.34
N LEU A 233 -4.00 10.19 13.04
CA LEU A 233 -5.27 10.50 13.69
C LEU A 233 -5.27 10.03 15.14
N ALA A 234 -4.77 8.82 15.41
CA ALA A 234 -4.66 8.29 16.77
C ALA A 234 -3.65 9.09 17.63
N MET A 235 -2.49 9.44 17.06
CA MET A 235 -1.39 10.13 17.77
C MET A 235 -1.58 11.62 17.93
N TYR A 236 -2.15 12.28 16.93
CA TYR A 236 -2.10 13.74 16.81
C TYR A 236 -3.46 14.38 16.50
N ASP A 237 -4.54 13.59 16.42
CA ASP A 237 -5.88 14.05 16.01
C ASP A 237 -5.88 14.68 14.60
N ILE A 238 -5.07 14.13 13.69
CA ILE A 238 -4.90 14.61 12.31
C ILE A 238 -5.63 13.70 11.32
N PRO A 239 -6.75 14.12 10.71
CA PRO A 239 -7.59 13.26 9.87
C PRO A 239 -7.26 13.33 8.36
N SER A 240 -6.17 13.99 7.95
CA SER A 240 -5.90 14.23 6.52
C SER A 240 -4.43 14.37 6.19
N LEU A 241 -4.08 14.04 4.95
CA LEU A 241 -2.72 14.21 4.41
C LEU A 241 -2.25 15.67 4.47
N ALA A 242 -3.14 16.64 4.17
CA ALA A 242 -2.84 18.06 4.32
C ALA A 242 -2.59 18.47 5.78
N GLY A 243 -3.24 17.81 6.74
CA GLY A 243 -2.95 17.97 8.16
C GLY A 243 -1.59 17.40 8.56
N ILE A 244 -1.22 16.23 8.02
CA ILE A 244 0.08 15.57 8.26
C ILE A 244 1.23 16.48 7.79
N ARG A 245 1.08 17.12 6.61
CA ARG A 245 2.01 18.15 6.13
C ARG A 245 2.11 19.34 7.08
N ARG A 246 0.97 19.93 7.48
CA ARG A 246 0.96 21.10 8.39
C ARG A 246 1.60 20.79 9.76
N HIS A 247 1.53 19.55 10.21
CA HIS A 247 2.20 19.10 11.43
C HIS A 247 3.71 18.83 11.24
N GLY A 248 4.21 18.79 10.00
CA GLY A 248 5.62 18.57 9.69
C GLY A 248 6.06 17.11 9.70
N LEU A 249 5.11 16.15 9.67
CA LEU A 249 5.42 14.72 9.53
C LEU A 249 5.84 14.35 8.10
N VAL A 250 5.52 15.20 7.12
CA VAL A 250 5.93 15.09 5.73
C VAL A 250 6.49 16.44 5.25
N ARG A 251 7.66 16.42 4.61
CA ARG A 251 8.33 17.60 4.05
C ARG A 251 7.77 17.98 2.68
N GLU A 252 7.84 19.26 2.33
CA GLU A 252 7.24 19.82 1.10
C GLU A 252 7.67 19.15 -0.22
N PRO A 253 8.95 18.83 -0.48
CA PRO A 253 9.33 18.21 -1.76
C PRO A 253 8.69 16.84 -1.97
N PHE A 254 8.52 16.07 -0.89
CA PHE A 254 7.89 14.75 -0.95
C PHE A 254 6.36 14.83 -0.90
N TYR A 255 5.80 15.86 -0.26
CA TYR A 255 4.36 16.04 -0.16
C TYR A 255 3.69 16.17 -1.53
N GLY A 256 4.25 16.97 -2.45
CA GLY A 256 3.69 17.14 -3.80
C GLY A 256 3.62 15.82 -4.55
N VAL A 257 4.73 15.09 -4.60
CA VAL A 257 4.83 13.77 -5.22
C VAL A 257 3.85 12.76 -4.59
N LEU A 258 3.73 12.77 -3.27
CA LEU A 258 2.78 11.91 -2.56
C LEU A 258 1.32 12.29 -2.84
N GLN A 259 1.03 13.59 -2.92
CA GLN A 259 -0.31 14.08 -3.24
C GLN A 259 -0.73 13.66 -4.66
N ASP A 260 0.18 13.79 -5.64
CA ASP A 260 -0.04 13.36 -7.01
C ASP A 260 -0.24 11.84 -7.09
N ALA A 261 0.56 11.06 -6.36
CA ALA A 261 0.41 9.62 -6.26
C ALA A 261 -0.96 9.22 -5.68
N VAL A 262 -1.41 9.89 -4.61
CA VAL A 262 -2.73 9.65 -4.00
C VAL A 262 -3.85 10.03 -4.96
N ASP A 263 -3.77 11.18 -5.62
CA ASP A 263 -4.77 11.59 -6.61
C ASP A 263 -4.86 10.57 -7.75
N PHE A 264 -3.72 10.10 -8.25
CA PHE A 264 -3.64 9.12 -9.32
C PHE A 264 -4.28 7.78 -8.93
N ILE A 265 -3.94 7.20 -7.77
CA ILE A 265 -4.54 5.93 -7.33
C ILE A 265 -6.05 6.07 -7.08
N LEU A 266 -6.50 7.19 -6.49
CA LEU A 266 -7.93 7.45 -6.33
C LEU A 266 -8.62 7.57 -7.68
N ARG A 267 -7.99 8.21 -8.67
CA ARG A 267 -8.52 8.34 -10.02
C ARG A 267 -8.65 6.97 -10.69
N ILE A 268 -7.64 6.10 -10.55
CA ILE A 268 -7.72 4.71 -11.03
C ILE A 268 -8.91 4.01 -10.38
N ARG A 269 -9.06 4.10 -9.05
CA ARG A 269 -10.17 3.44 -8.35
C ARG A 269 -11.54 3.96 -8.77
N ASN A 270 -11.66 5.26 -9.02
CA ASN A 270 -12.87 5.86 -9.57
C ASN A 270 -13.18 5.30 -10.96
N GLU A 271 -12.17 5.18 -11.85
CA GLU A 271 -12.34 4.55 -13.16
C GLU A 271 -12.81 3.10 -13.03
N LEU A 272 -12.22 2.30 -12.14
CA LEU A 272 -12.66 0.92 -11.89
C LEU A 272 -14.13 0.85 -11.48
N HIS A 273 -14.54 1.69 -10.52
CA HIS A 273 -15.92 1.72 -10.04
C HIS A 273 -16.90 2.14 -11.14
N LEU A 274 -16.53 3.10 -11.99
CA LEU A 274 -17.37 3.57 -13.08
C LEU A 274 -17.42 2.59 -14.26
N ALA A 275 -16.29 1.97 -14.61
CA ALA A 275 -16.18 1.02 -15.72
C ALA A 275 -16.84 -0.32 -15.41
N LEU A 276 -16.57 -0.88 -14.23
CA LEU A 276 -17.05 -2.20 -13.82
C LEU A 276 -18.43 -2.16 -13.18
N LYS A 277 -18.89 -0.98 -12.73
CA LYS A 277 -20.11 -0.79 -11.92
C LYS A 277 -20.11 -1.59 -10.61
N THR A 278 -18.94 -2.06 -10.16
CA THR A 278 -18.72 -2.80 -8.90
C THR A 278 -17.69 -2.08 -8.03
N ASN A 279 -17.52 -2.52 -6.79
CA ASN A 279 -16.48 -2.04 -5.88
C ASN A 279 -15.14 -2.79 -6.06
N SER A 280 -14.89 -3.37 -7.24
CA SER A 280 -13.66 -4.08 -7.56
C SER A 280 -12.44 -3.15 -7.54
N ASN A 281 -11.32 -3.67 -7.03
CA ASN A 281 -10.06 -2.92 -6.85
C ASN A 281 -8.86 -3.60 -7.52
N ARG A 282 -9.08 -4.62 -8.36
CA ARG A 282 -8.01 -5.35 -9.04
C ARG A 282 -7.80 -4.80 -10.45
N LEU A 283 -6.55 -4.45 -10.77
CA LEU A 283 -6.13 -4.06 -12.11
C LEU A 283 -5.74 -5.31 -12.90
N THR A 284 -6.71 -6.04 -13.44
CA THR A 284 -6.41 -7.14 -14.38
C THR A 284 -5.85 -6.59 -15.68
N PHE A 285 -5.19 -7.44 -16.46
CA PHE A 285 -4.59 -7.03 -17.74
C PHE A 285 -5.58 -6.33 -18.71
N GLU A 286 -6.82 -6.79 -18.79
CA GLU A 286 -7.86 -6.18 -19.63
C GLU A 286 -8.25 -4.80 -19.12
N ILE A 287 -8.33 -4.67 -17.79
CA ILE A 287 -8.71 -3.43 -17.13
C ILE A 287 -7.60 -2.38 -17.21
N GLN A 288 -6.33 -2.79 -17.15
CA GLN A 288 -5.20 -1.91 -17.37
C GLN A 288 -5.28 -1.23 -18.74
N GLU A 289 -5.58 -1.98 -19.79
CA GLU A 289 -5.75 -1.45 -21.14
C GLU A 289 -6.93 -0.46 -21.22
N GLN A 290 -8.05 -0.80 -20.58
CA GLN A 290 -9.23 0.07 -20.53
C GLN A 290 -8.94 1.39 -19.80
N VAL A 291 -8.27 1.33 -18.64
CA VAL A 291 -7.90 2.50 -17.83
C VAL A 291 -6.90 3.36 -18.58
N ALA A 292 -5.86 2.77 -19.18
CA ALA A 292 -4.86 3.47 -19.97
C ALA A 292 -5.50 4.28 -21.11
N LYS A 293 -6.43 3.67 -21.85
CA LYS A 293 -7.22 4.35 -22.90
C LYS A 293 -8.08 5.48 -22.32
N SER A 294 -8.79 5.24 -21.21
CA SER A 294 -9.60 6.28 -20.55
C SER A 294 -8.76 7.49 -20.14
N PHE A 295 -7.54 7.23 -19.66
CA PHE A 295 -6.60 8.26 -19.22
C PHE A 295 -5.76 8.84 -20.36
N ARG A 296 -6.03 8.42 -21.61
CA ARG A 296 -5.38 8.91 -22.84
C ARG A 296 -3.89 8.61 -22.91
N TYR A 297 -3.44 7.52 -22.29
CA TYR A 297 -2.12 6.97 -22.58
C TYR A 297 -2.07 6.52 -24.03
N GLN A 298 -0.92 6.72 -24.65
CA GLN A 298 -0.60 6.32 -26.02
C GLN A 298 0.70 5.54 -26.03
N ASP A 299 0.85 4.70 -27.05
CA ASP A 299 2.10 4.00 -27.32
C ASP A 299 3.19 5.02 -27.64
N GLU A 300 4.35 4.88 -27.01
CA GLU A 300 5.45 5.83 -27.17
C GLU A 300 6.79 5.14 -26.92
N GLY A 301 7.78 5.40 -27.81
CA GLY A 301 9.13 4.88 -27.64
C GLY A 301 9.22 3.35 -27.59
N GLY A 302 8.30 2.64 -28.27
CA GLY A 302 8.24 1.18 -28.29
C GLY A 302 7.58 0.54 -27.06
N ASN A 303 7.06 1.33 -26.12
CA ASN A 303 6.27 0.83 -24.98
C ASN A 303 4.77 1.01 -25.26
N LEU A 304 3.98 0.03 -24.83
CA LEU A 304 2.52 0.09 -24.96
C LEU A 304 1.91 1.10 -23.98
N ALA A 305 0.76 1.67 -24.34
CA ALA A 305 0.03 2.63 -23.51
C ALA A 305 -0.23 2.11 -22.08
N GLU A 306 -0.65 0.84 -21.94
CA GLU A 306 -0.87 0.20 -20.65
C GLU A 306 0.41 -0.07 -19.87
N GLU A 307 1.54 -0.31 -20.53
CA GLU A 307 2.83 -0.49 -19.85
C GLU A 307 3.32 0.84 -19.26
N ARG A 308 3.13 1.94 -20.00
CA ARG A 308 3.39 3.30 -19.51
C ARG A 308 2.49 3.66 -18.33
N PHE A 309 1.18 3.37 -18.45
CA PHE A 309 0.23 3.52 -17.35
C PHE A 309 0.65 2.73 -16.10
N MET A 310 1.06 1.47 -16.26
CA MET A 310 1.47 0.62 -15.15
C MET A 310 2.78 1.09 -14.51
N ARG A 311 3.74 1.62 -15.27
CA ARG A 311 4.93 2.28 -14.72
C ARG A 311 4.57 3.44 -13.80
N ASP A 312 3.66 4.31 -14.23
CA ASP A 312 3.19 5.42 -13.42
C ASP A 312 2.42 4.93 -12.17
N TYR A 313 1.67 3.83 -12.29
CA TYR A 313 1.04 3.17 -11.14
C TYR A 313 2.07 2.68 -10.12
N TYR A 314 3.11 1.96 -10.56
CA TYR A 314 4.14 1.45 -9.64
C TYR A 314 4.93 2.58 -8.97
N ALA A 315 5.22 3.66 -9.71
CA ALA A 315 5.83 4.86 -9.12
C ALA A 315 4.93 5.48 -8.03
N ALA A 316 3.63 5.63 -8.31
CA ALA A 316 2.67 6.13 -7.32
C ALA A 316 2.55 5.20 -6.10
N ALA A 317 2.47 3.88 -6.30
CA ALA A 317 2.41 2.89 -5.23
C ALA A 317 3.68 2.91 -4.37
N SER A 318 4.86 3.03 -5.00
CA SER A 318 6.15 3.18 -4.30
C SER A 318 6.16 4.40 -3.39
N ASN A 319 5.67 5.55 -3.86
CA ASN A 319 5.60 6.77 -3.05
C ASN A 319 4.68 6.60 -1.82
N ILE A 320 3.56 5.91 -1.97
CA ILE A 320 2.64 5.62 -0.85
C ILE A 320 3.27 4.62 0.12
N GLN A 321 3.93 3.58 -0.37
CA GLN A 321 4.62 2.60 0.48
C GLN A 321 5.72 3.28 1.30
N GLN A 322 6.58 4.07 0.66
CA GLN A 322 7.62 4.85 1.34
C GLN A 322 7.04 5.79 2.40
N PHE A 323 5.92 6.45 2.12
CA PHE A 323 5.21 7.27 3.10
C PHE A 323 4.72 6.44 4.29
N ALA A 324 4.12 5.28 4.01
CA ALA A 324 3.59 4.41 5.04
C ALA A 324 4.68 3.88 5.96
N ASP A 325 5.80 3.43 5.40
CA ASP A 325 6.94 2.94 6.18
C ASP A 325 7.56 4.03 7.05
N ARG A 326 7.74 5.25 6.53
CA ARG A 326 8.22 6.40 7.31
C ARG A 326 7.28 6.71 8.48
N MET A 327 5.97 6.74 8.24
CA MET A 327 4.97 7.00 9.27
C MET A 327 4.95 5.92 10.34
N THR A 328 5.00 4.65 9.93
CA THR A 328 5.06 3.51 10.85
C THR A 328 6.33 3.56 11.70
N ASN A 329 7.49 3.80 11.10
CA ASN A 329 8.77 3.90 11.81
C ASN A 329 8.78 5.07 12.82
N HIS A 330 8.17 6.20 12.46
CA HIS A 330 8.04 7.35 13.36
C HIS A 330 7.14 7.04 14.57
N CYS A 331 6.06 6.27 14.37
CA CYS A 331 5.10 5.93 15.40
C CYS A 331 5.53 4.74 16.27
N LEU A 332 6.23 3.76 15.71
CA LEU A 332 6.77 2.59 16.41
C LEU A 332 8.09 2.95 17.11
N LYS A 333 7.99 3.61 18.28
CA LYS A 333 9.16 3.78 19.16
C LYS A 333 9.27 2.59 20.11
N PRO A 334 10.44 1.95 20.25
CA PRO A 334 10.62 0.89 21.24
C PRO A 334 10.36 1.42 22.65
N SER A 335 9.70 0.61 23.47
CA SER A 335 9.41 0.93 24.87
C SER A 335 10.72 1.24 25.62
N ARG A 336 10.68 2.12 26.64
CA ARG A 336 11.85 2.47 27.47
C ARG A 336 12.55 1.24 28.07
N TRP A 337 11.79 0.19 28.37
CA TRP A 337 12.32 -1.09 28.87
C TRP A 337 13.04 -1.90 27.79
N GLN A 338 12.49 -1.96 26.57
CA GLN A 338 13.15 -2.59 25.42
C GLN A 338 14.42 -1.84 25.04
N SER A 339 14.38 -0.50 25.05
CA SER A 339 15.55 0.34 24.85
C SER A 339 16.64 0.09 25.89
N TRP A 340 16.30 -0.12 27.17
CA TRP A 340 17.28 -0.47 28.21
C TRP A 340 17.90 -1.86 28.01
N LEU A 341 17.08 -2.88 27.73
CA LEU A 341 17.57 -4.23 27.41
C LEU A 341 18.48 -4.24 26.17
N SER A 342 18.15 -3.43 25.16
CA SER A 342 18.94 -3.35 23.93
C SER A 342 20.37 -2.83 24.12
N LEU A 343 20.61 -2.06 25.18
CA LEU A 343 21.94 -1.58 25.53
C LEU A 343 22.87 -2.70 26.03
N ILE A 344 22.30 -3.83 26.47
CA ILE A 344 23.05 -5.00 26.94
C ILE A 344 23.71 -5.73 25.75
N ASN A 345 23.07 -5.75 24.58
CA ASN A 345 23.57 -6.39 23.35
C ASN A 345 24.29 -5.43 22.40
N ARG A 346 24.81 -4.32 22.91
CA ARG A 346 25.44 -3.28 22.08
C ARG A 346 26.80 -3.72 21.54
N ARG A 347 26.94 -3.69 20.21
CA ARG A 347 28.23 -3.83 19.51
C ARG A 347 28.54 -2.54 18.76
N GLN A 348 29.68 -1.92 19.06
CA GLN A 348 30.15 -0.71 18.35
C GLN A 348 31.23 -1.09 17.35
N TYR A 349 31.18 -0.46 16.18
CA TYR A 349 32.18 -0.57 15.13
C TYR A 349 33.01 0.72 15.09
N ALA A 350 34.29 0.61 14.71
CA ALA A 350 35.20 1.75 14.65
C ALA A 350 34.70 2.86 13.70
N ASP A 351 33.92 2.49 12.69
CA ASP A 351 33.47 3.36 11.61
C ASP A 351 32.20 4.18 11.98
N GLY A 352 31.80 4.20 13.26
CA GLY A 352 30.64 4.96 13.77
C GLY A 352 29.31 4.21 13.76
N PHE A 353 29.28 2.98 13.22
CA PHE A 353 28.11 2.11 13.27
C PHE A 353 27.94 1.44 14.63
N THR A 354 26.70 1.24 15.06
CA THR A 354 26.36 0.50 16.27
C THR A 354 25.25 -0.50 15.96
N ILE A 355 25.43 -1.76 16.36
CA ILE A 355 24.35 -2.76 16.34
C ILE A 355 23.74 -2.85 17.74
N LEU A 356 22.43 -2.69 17.82
CA LEU A 356 21.62 -2.87 19.04
C LEU A 356 20.52 -3.89 18.74
N ASP A 357 20.49 -5.01 19.47
CA ASP A 357 19.54 -6.12 19.27
C ASP A 357 19.39 -6.57 17.79
N GLY A 358 20.51 -6.65 17.07
CA GLY A 358 20.51 -7.06 15.67
C GLY A 358 20.01 -5.99 14.69
N VAL A 359 19.84 -4.74 15.14
CA VAL A 359 19.50 -3.59 14.29
C VAL A 359 20.69 -2.63 14.21
N LEU A 360 21.11 -2.29 12.99
CA LEU A 360 22.18 -1.34 12.71
C LEU A 360 21.68 0.09 12.89
N ARG A 361 22.43 0.90 13.63
CA ARG A 361 22.18 2.32 13.93
C ARG A 361 23.44 3.16 13.73
N VAL A 362 23.24 4.45 13.45
CA VAL A 362 24.28 5.48 13.37
C VAL A 362 23.80 6.69 14.16
N LYS A 363 24.73 7.52 14.62
CA LYS A 363 24.38 8.83 15.17
C LYS A 363 24.14 9.80 14.02
N GLU A 364 23.11 10.62 14.14
CA GLU A 364 22.79 11.70 13.18
C GLU A 364 22.74 11.19 11.72
N PRO A 365 21.85 10.20 11.40
CA PRO A 365 21.75 9.62 10.05
C PRO A 365 21.62 10.65 8.92
N GLU A 366 21.02 11.81 9.21
CA GLU A 366 20.79 12.90 8.28
C GLU A 366 22.06 13.54 7.72
N THR A 367 23.17 13.46 8.46
CA THR A 367 24.50 13.96 8.04
C THR A 367 25.53 12.86 7.86
N PHE A 368 25.34 11.69 8.50
CA PHE A 368 26.34 10.63 8.56
C PHE A 368 26.81 10.11 7.19
N PHE A 369 25.91 10.01 6.21
CA PHE A 369 26.22 9.51 4.86
C PHE A 369 26.52 10.62 3.84
N LEU A 370 26.27 11.88 4.18
CA LEU A 370 26.37 13.00 3.25
C LEU A 370 27.83 13.20 2.80
N GLY A 371 28.08 13.14 1.49
CA GLY A 371 29.43 13.25 0.92
C GLY A 371 30.36 12.06 1.20
N HIS A 372 29.82 10.94 1.71
CA HIS A 372 30.60 9.77 2.10
C HIS A 372 30.01 8.46 1.54
N PRO A 373 30.04 8.25 0.20
CA PRO A 373 29.50 7.06 -0.46
C PRO A 373 30.09 5.74 0.06
N ALA A 374 31.38 5.74 0.44
CA ALA A 374 32.02 4.57 1.05
C ALA A 374 31.35 4.12 2.36
N ARG A 375 30.77 5.04 3.16
CA ARG A 375 30.01 4.68 4.37
C ARG A 375 28.71 3.96 4.03
N ILE A 376 28.07 4.30 2.91
CA ILE A 376 26.86 3.63 2.44
C ILE A 376 27.18 2.18 2.11
N ILE A 377 28.25 1.95 1.33
CA ILE A 377 28.71 0.60 1.01
C ILE A 377 29.11 -0.16 2.28
N ARG A 378 29.83 0.49 3.21
CA ARG A 378 30.21 -0.11 4.50
C ARG A 378 29.00 -0.54 5.34
N MET A 379 27.91 0.23 5.30
CA MET A 379 26.66 -0.11 5.99
C MET A 379 26.11 -1.46 5.50
N PHE A 380 26.08 -1.67 4.18
CA PHE A 380 25.63 -2.92 3.58
C PHE A 380 26.62 -4.08 3.82
N GLU A 381 27.93 -3.82 3.80
CA GLU A 381 28.93 -4.82 4.19
C GLU A 381 28.67 -5.35 5.61
N ILE A 382 28.46 -4.45 6.57
CA ILE A 382 28.17 -4.82 7.97
C ILE A 382 26.88 -5.66 8.05
N SER A 383 25.82 -5.26 7.34
CA SER A 383 24.57 -6.02 7.32
C SER A 383 24.75 -7.42 6.71
N GLN A 384 25.55 -7.56 5.65
CA GLN A 384 25.86 -8.85 5.06
C GLN A 384 26.67 -9.74 6.02
N GLU A 385 27.67 -9.17 6.70
CA GLU A 385 28.56 -9.88 7.63
C GLU A 385 27.82 -10.37 8.88
N THR A 386 26.96 -9.55 9.46
CA THR A 386 26.35 -9.83 10.77
C THR A 386 24.91 -10.30 10.67
N GLY A 387 24.29 -10.11 9.51
CA GLY A 387 22.88 -10.33 9.29
C GLY A 387 21.94 -9.39 10.03
N CYS A 388 22.41 -8.18 10.38
CA CYS A 388 21.59 -7.20 11.08
C CYS A 388 20.58 -6.55 10.12
N ALA A 389 19.41 -6.19 10.67
CA ALA A 389 18.45 -5.34 9.98
C ALA A 389 18.89 -3.87 10.05
N PHE A 390 18.36 -3.03 9.17
CA PHE A 390 18.59 -1.59 9.23
C PHE A 390 17.54 -0.92 10.11
N ASP A 391 17.95 0.09 10.86
CA ASP A 391 17.00 0.98 11.51
C ASP A 391 16.19 1.76 10.46
N GLY A 392 14.89 1.93 10.67
CA GLY A 392 14.00 2.60 9.73
C GLY A 392 14.34 4.07 9.49
N GLU A 393 14.93 4.75 10.49
CA GLU A 393 15.42 6.13 10.35
C GLU A 393 16.62 6.21 9.42
N ILE A 394 17.53 5.22 9.49
CA ILE A 394 18.67 5.12 8.57
C ILE A 394 18.20 4.94 7.13
N LEU A 395 17.30 3.99 6.87
CA LEU A 395 16.81 3.76 5.51
C LEU A 395 16.12 5.00 4.94
N THR A 396 15.33 5.67 5.78
CA THR A 396 14.63 6.92 5.40
C THR A 396 15.61 8.01 4.99
N GLU A 397 16.63 8.27 5.80
CA GLU A 397 17.62 9.31 5.53
C GLU A 397 18.58 8.91 4.40
N LEU A 398 18.90 7.62 4.27
CA LEU A 398 19.72 7.11 3.18
C LEU A 398 19.05 7.32 1.81
N THR A 399 17.78 6.92 1.65
CA THR A 399 17.03 7.14 0.40
C THR A 399 16.99 8.63 0.03
N ARG A 400 16.86 9.52 1.03
CA ARG A 400 16.91 10.98 0.81
C ARG A 400 18.28 11.46 0.35
N ILE A 401 19.35 10.93 0.93
CA ILE A 401 20.72 11.33 0.55
C ILE A 401 21.00 10.84 -0.87
N LEU A 402 20.69 9.58 -1.17
CA LEU A 402 20.88 8.97 -2.48
C LEU A 402 20.13 9.72 -3.59
N SER A 403 18.94 10.29 -3.33
CA SER A 403 18.20 11.07 -4.33
C SER A 403 18.87 12.39 -4.74
N SER A 404 19.90 12.82 -4.02
CA SER A 404 20.75 13.98 -4.35
C SER A 404 22.13 13.61 -4.90
N MET A 405 22.45 12.32 -4.97
CA MET A 405 23.72 11.79 -5.47
C MET A 405 23.64 11.41 -6.94
N THR A 406 24.81 11.18 -7.53
CA THR A 406 25.01 10.83 -8.93
C THR A 406 25.84 9.55 -9.04
N PRO A 407 25.77 8.82 -10.17
CA PRO A 407 26.64 7.66 -10.39
C PRO A 407 28.13 7.96 -10.21
N GLU A 408 28.56 9.18 -10.54
CA GLU A 408 29.93 9.66 -10.38
C GLU A 408 30.41 9.61 -8.92
N ASP A 409 29.52 9.82 -7.94
CA ASP A 409 29.86 9.74 -6.52
C ASP A 409 30.30 8.33 -6.11
N PHE A 410 29.89 7.30 -6.85
CA PHE A 410 30.24 5.90 -6.58
C PHE A 410 31.37 5.37 -7.47
N ASN A 411 31.92 6.21 -8.35
CA ASN A 411 32.97 5.84 -9.30
C ASN A 411 34.38 5.90 -8.68
N ASP A 412 34.54 5.35 -7.47
CA ASP A 412 35.86 5.08 -6.90
C ASP A 412 36.22 3.60 -7.11
N PRO A 413 37.03 3.28 -8.14
CA PRO A 413 37.42 1.91 -8.43
C PRO A 413 38.44 1.33 -7.43
N ARG A 414 39.01 2.15 -6.53
CA ARG A 414 39.98 1.69 -5.52
C ARG A 414 39.29 1.31 -4.21
N GLU A 415 38.15 1.94 -3.92
CA GLU A 415 37.43 1.71 -2.66
C GLU A 415 36.05 1.05 -2.88
N ILE A 416 35.18 1.64 -3.70
CA ILE A 416 33.77 1.25 -3.78
C ILE A 416 33.57 0.01 -4.66
N GLY A 417 34.13 0.01 -5.88
CA GLY A 417 33.98 -1.10 -6.83
C GLY A 417 34.41 -2.46 -6.27
N PRO A 418 35.63 -2.60 -5.69
CA PRO A 418 36.08 -3.85 -5.09
C PRO A 418 35.19 -4.33 -3.95
N LYS A 419 34.66 -3.42 -3.13
CA LYS A 419 33.76 -3.76 -2.01
C LYS A 419 32.43 -4.33 -2.49
N ILE A 420 31.83 -3.70 -3.52
CA ILE A 420 30.60 -4.21 -4.13
C ILE A 420 30.83 -5.59 -4.73
N MET A 421 31.92 -5.77 -5.49
CA MET A 421 32.27 -7.07 -6.07
C MET A 421 32.52 -8.13 -4.99
N ALA A 422 33.18 -7.77 -3.89
CA ALA A 422 33.39 -8.67 -2.76
C ALA A 422 32.06 -9.10 -2.11
N MET A 423 31.11 -8.18 -1.93
CA MET A 423 29.78 -8.50 -1.38
C MET A 423 29.00 -9.44 -2.30
N ILE A 424 28.94 -9.15 -3.60
CA ILE A 424 28.15 -9.94 -4.56
C ILE A 424 28.81 -11.31 -4.83
N SER A 425 30.13 -11.42 -4.69
CA SER A 425 30.87 -12.67 -4.90
C SER A 425 30.89 -13.59 -3.67
N LYS A 426 30.34 -13.14 -2.52
CA LYS A 426 30.34 -13.90 -1.27
C LYS A 426 29.19 -14.90 -1.25
N LYS A 427 29.43 -16.12 -0.77
CA LYS A 427 28.36 -17.10 -0.52
C LYS A 427 27.52 -16.66 0.68
N GLY A 428 26.22 -16.51 0.51
CA GLY A 428 25.25 -16.21 1.56
C GLY A 428 25.00 -14.72 1.81
N ARG A 429 23.73 -14.39 2.00
CA ARG A 429 23.18 -13.05 2.24
C ARG A 429 23.41 -12.04 1.10
N VAL A 430 23.67 -12.50 -0.12
CA VAL A 430 23.69 -11.62 -1.31
C VAL A 430 22.30 -11.10 -1.64
N GLY A 431 21.27 -11.95 -1.52
CA GLY A 431 19.88 -11.59 -1.79
C GLY A 431 19.41 -10.37 -1.00
N PRO A 432 19.49 -10.40 0.35
CA PRO A 432 19.14 -9.27 1.20
C PRO A 432 19.94 -7.99 0.92
N VAL A 433 21.20 -8.09 0.50
CA VAL A 433 22.01 -6.92 0.11
C VAL A 433 21.48 -6.32 -1.19
N MET A 434 21.21 -7.14 -2.21
CA MET A 434 20.65 -6.68 -3.48
C MET A 434 19.26 -6.07 -3.29
N ARG A 435 18.43 -6.66 -2.42
CA ARG A 435 17.14 -6.09 -2.01
C ARG A 435 17.31 -4.71 -1.40
N GLY A 436 18.23 -4.56 -0.44
CA GLY A 436 18.53 -3.27 0.17
C GLY A 436 19.07 -2.23 -0.81
N PHE A 437 19.91 -2.63 -1.78
CA PHE A 437 20.36 -1.74 -2.85
C PHE A 437 19.19 -1.25 -3.71
N TYR A 438 18.28 -2.15 -4.06
CA TYR A 438 17.10 -1.84 -4.87
C TYR A 438 16.13 -0.92 -4.11
N GLU A 439 15.76 -1.26 -2.88
CA GLU A 439 14.80 -0.50 -2.06
C GLU A 439 15.28 0.91 -1.70
N THR A 440 16.59 1.07 -1.48
CA THR A 440 17.18 2.38 -1.18
C THR A 440 17.38 3.26 -2.42
N GLY A 441 17.28 2.69 -3.62
CA GLY A 441 17.60 3.35 -4.88
C GLY A 441 19.10 3.37 -5.20
N LEU A 442 19.94 2.75 -4.36
CA LEU A 442 21.38 2.65 -4.60
C LEU A 442 21.69 1.87 -5.89
N LEU A 443 20.88 0.86 -6.22
CA LEU A 443 21.06 0.08 -7.45
C LEU A 443 20.97 0.94 -8.71
N ASP A 444 20.09 1.97 -8.71
CA ASP A 444 19.94 2.89 -9.84
C ASP A 444 21.20 3.76 -10.06
N LEU A 445 21.93 4.06 -8.98
CA LEU A 445 23.18 4.83 -9.02
C LEU A 445 24.37 3.95 -9.41
N LEU A 446 24.41 2.71 -8.91
CA LEU A 446 25.48 1.76 -9.21
C LEU A 446 25.39 1.15 -10.62
N MET A 447 24.17 0.98 -11.12
CA MET A 447 23.88 0.38 -12.42
C MET A 447 22.76 1.19 -13.11
N PRO A 448 23.08 2.33 -13.74
CA PRO A 448 22.09 3.18 -14.38
C PRO A 448 21.23 2.46 -15.42
N GLU A 449 21.74 1.41 -16.07
CA GLU A 449 20.97 0.57 -17.01
C GLU A 449 19.83 -0.18 -16.33
N PHE A 450 19.93 -0.47 -15.03
CA PHE A 450 18.86 -1.09 -14.25
C PHE A 450 17.62 -0.18 -14.16
N SER A 451 17.82 1.14 -14.16
CA SER A 451 16.71 2.11 -14.15
C SER A 451 15.79 1.98 -15.36
N VAL A 452 16.29 1.45 -16.50
CA VAL A 452 15.50 1.24 -17.73
C VAL A 452 14.47 0.12 -17.57
N ILE A 453 14.78 -0.88 -16.75
CA ILE A 453 13.88 -2.00 -16.46
C ILE A 453 13.06 -1.80 -15.17
N LYS A 454 13.30 -0.69 -14.45
CA LYS A 454 12.57 -0.36 -13.24
C LYS A 454 11.09 -0.18 -13.54
N PHE A 455 10.25 -0.85 -12.77
CA PHE A 455 8.81 -0.90 -12.95
C PHE A 455 8.37 -1.30 -14.36
N LEU A 456 9.19 -2.02 -15.12
CA LEU A 456 8.81 -2.49 -16.45
C LEU A 456 7.87 -3.70 -16.31
N PRO A 457 6.56 -3.55 -16.61
CA PRO A 457 5.67 -4.71 -16.68
C PRO A 457 5.99 -5.53 -17.94
N ARG A 458 5.81 -6.86 -17.86
CA ARG A 458 5.87 -7.74 -19.03
C ARG A 458 4.66 -8.65 -19.04
N ARG A 459 3.72 -8.37 -19.94
CA ARG A 459 2.45 -9.12 -20.06
C ARG A 459 2.71 -10.51 -20.63
N ASP A 460 2.96 -11.47 -19.76
CA ASP A 460 2.90 -12.88 -20.11
C ASP A 460 2.46 -13.72 -18.91
N LEU A 461 2.13 -14.99 -19.19
CA LEU A 461 1.57 -15.90 -18.19
C LEU A 461 2.60 -16.36 -17.13
N TYR A 462 3.89 -16.08 -17.33
CA TYR A 462 4.97 -16.57 -16.48
C TYR A 462 5.47 -15.50 -15.50
N HIS A 463 5.34 -14.22 -15.86
CA HIS A 463 5.79 -13.13 -14.99
C HIS A 463 4.66 -12.67 -14.06
N ARG A 464 4.80 -13.00 -12.77
CA ARG A 464 3.97 -12.43 -11.70
C ARG A 464 4.39 -11.01 -11.32
N TYR A 465 5.67 -10.68 -11.52
CA TYR A 465 6.31 -9.45 -11.09
C TYR A 465 6.82 -8.60 -12.26
N THR A 466 7.16 -7.34 -12.02
CA THR A 466 7.91 -6.50 -12.97
C THR A 466 9.33 -7.04 -13.17
N VAL A 467 9.99 -6.64 -14.26
CA VAL A 467 11.31 -7.20 -14.66
C VAL A 467 12.40 -6.94 -13.62
N ASP A 468 12.43 -5.73 -13.07
CA ASP A 468 13.33 -5.33 -11.98
C ASP A 468 13.12 -6.15 -10.70
N GLU A 469 11.88 -6.27 -10.24
CA GLU A 469 11.55 -7.07 -9.05
C GLU A 469 11.91 -8.54 -9.25
N HIS A 470 11.60 -9.09 -10.42
CA HIS A 470 11.97 -10.46 -10.76
C HIS A 470 13.49 -10.67 -10.76
N SER A 471 14.26 -9.66 -11.19
CA SER A 471 15.73 -9.71 -11.19
C SER A 471 16.28 -9.75 -9.77
N VAL A 472 15.74 -8.94 -8.85
CA VAL A 472 16.16 -8.94 -7.44
C VAL A 472 15.73 -10.23 -6.73
N LEU A 473 14.50 -10.69 -6.97
CA LEU A 473 14.00 -11.96 -6.43
C LEU A 473 14.84 -13.15 -6.91
N THR A 474 15.32 -13.12 -8.15
CA THR A 474 16.23 -14.13 -8.67
C THR A 474 17.52 -14.18 -7.86
N CYS A 475 18.10 -13.03 -7.49
CA CYS A 475 19.27 -12.98 -6.61
C CYS A 475 18.97 -13.56 -5.22
N GLU A 476 17.78 -13.29 -4.66
CA GLU A 476 17.35 -13.85 -3.36
C GLU A 476 17.20 -15.38 -3.41
N ILE A 477 16.57 -15.90 -4.47
CA ILE A 477 16.44 -17.35 -4.67
C ILE A 477 17.82 -17.98 -4.81
N LEU A 478 18.69 -17.45 -5.68
CA LEU A 478 20.04 -17.99 -5.88
C LEU A 478 20.87 -18.00 -4.59
N ASP A 479 20.76 -16.95 -3.77
CA ASP A 479 21.41 -16.86 -2.47
C ASP A 479 20.88 -17.91 -1.48
N GLY A 480 19.55 -18.15 -1.49
CA GLY A 480 18.92 -19.22 -0.73
C GLY A 480 19.38 -20.62 -1.15
N LEU A 481 19.48 -20.88 -2.46
CA LEU A 481 19.98 -22.15 -2.99
C LEU A 481 21.46 -22.40 -2.66
N ALA A 482 22.23 -21.34 -2.40
CA ALA A 482 23.60 -21.45 -1.95
C ALA A 482 23.69 -21.91 -0.49
N ASP A 483 22.64 -21.76 0.33
CA ASP A 483 22.61 -22.29 1.69
C ASP A 483 22.29 -23.80 1.67
N GLU A 484 23.24 -24.62 2.10
CA GLU A 484 23.12 -26.09 2.14
C GLU A 484 21.95 -26.59 3.02
N HIS A 485 21.39 -25.72 3.86
CA HIS A 485 20.26 -26.03 4.73
C HIS A 485 18.92 -25.45 4.24
N HIS A 486 18.88 -24.84 3.05
CA HIS A 486 17.65 -24.28 2.50
C HIS A 486 16.67 -25.39 2.05
N PRO A 487 15.38 -25.32 2.41
CA PRO A 487 14.41 -26.38 2.12
C PRO A 487 14.14 -26.60 0.61
N GLU A 488 14.51 -25.62 -0.22
CA GLU A 488 14.43 -25.70 -1.69
C GLU A 488 15.81 -25.79 -2.37
N SER A 489 16.89 -26.02 -1.61
CA SER A 489 18.21 -26.23 -2.22
C SER A 489 18.10 -27.30 -3.31
N PRO A 490 18.59 -27.04 -4.53
CA PRO A 490 18.38 -27.96 -5.63
C PRO A 490 19.02 -29.28 -5.24
N CYS A 491 18.39 -30.40 -5.57
CA CYS A 491 19.01 -31.72 -5.48
C CYS A 491 20.25 -31.87 -6.39
N LEU A 492 20.64 -30.80 -7.10
CA LEU A 492 21.77 -30.74 -8.01
C LEU A 492 22.82 -29.78 -7.42
N PRO A 493 24.08 -30.21 -7.26
CA PRO A 493 25.17 -29.35 -6.82
C PRO A 493 25.28 -28.09 -7.68
N VAL A 494 25.67 -26.96 -7.08
CA VAL A 494 25.86 -25.67 -7.77
C VAL A 494 26.82 -25.81 -8.96
N GLU A 495 27.79 -26.73 -8.89
CA GLU A 495 28.70 -27.06 -9.99
C GLU A 495 27.99 -27.68 -11.20
N GLU A 496 26.94 -28.47 -10.98
CA GLU A 496 26.16 -29.08 -12.06
C GLU A 496 25.25 -28.03 -12.72
N LEU A 497 24.66 -27.13 -11.94
CA LEU A 497 23.94 -25.96 -12.45
C LEU A 497 24.85 -25.04 -13.28
N ALA A 498 26.04 -24.73 -12.78
CA ALA A 498 27.03 -23.92 -13.50
C ALA A 498 27.50 -24.58 -14.81
N SER A 499 27.67 -25.91 -14.83
CA SER A 499 28.05 -26.66 -16.04
C SER A 499 26.96 -26.69 -17.12
N ARG A 500 25.69 -26.53 -16.73
CA ARG A 500 24.54 -26.43 -17.64
C ARG A 500 24.38 -25.03 -18.26
N PHE A 501 25.04 -24.02 -17.69
CA PHE A 501 25.04 -22.64 -18.19
C PHE A 501 26.47 -22.09 -18.39
N PRO A 502 27.31 -22.74 -19.22
CA PRO A 502 28.76 -22.48 -19.29
C PRO A 502 29.15 -21.09 -19.83
N ASP A 503 28.24 -20.39 -20.53
CA ASP A 503 28.53 -19.07 -21.12
C ASP A 503 28.19 -17.88 -20.21
N ALA A 504 27.40 -18.09 -19.15
CA ALA A 504 27.10 -17.04 -18.16
C ALA A 504 28.36 -16.61 -17.39
N HIS A 505 29.22 -17.57 -17.04
CA HIS A 505 30.49 -17.34 -16.36
C HIS A 505 31.51 -16.57 -17.24
N ARG A 506 31.44 -16.71 -18.57
CA ARG A 506 32.37 -16.06 -19.50
C ARG A 506 32.06 -14.58 -19.73
N ARG A 507 30.77 -14.18 -19.65
CA ARG A 507 30.33 -12.78 -19.80
C ARG A 507 30.55 -11.95 -18.54
N TRP A 508 30.48 -12.57 -17.35
CA TRP A 508 30.79 -11.91 -16.08
C TRP A 508 32.27 -11.52 -15.93
N ARG A 509 33.22 -12.32 -16.44
CA ARG A 509 34.65 -11.96 -16.48
C ARG A 509 34.95 -10.70 -17.32
N TRP A 510 34.09 -10.35 -18.28
CA TRP A 510 34.30 -9.18 -19.13
C TRP A 510 34.09 -7.87 -18.35
N TRP A 511 33.25 -7.87 -17.32
CA TRP A 511 33.05 -6.75 -16.39
C TRP A 511 34.26 -6.49 -15.49
N THR A 512 35.05 -7.51 -15.18
CA THR A 512 36.16 -7.40 -14.21
C THR A 512 37.50 -6.99 -14.82
N GLU A 513 37.64 -6.98 -16.16
CA GLU A 513 38.96 -6.87 -16.81
C GLU A 513 39.17 -5.60 -17.66
N LYS A 514 38.18 -4.71 -17.80
CA LYS A 514 38.37 -3.43 -18.51
C LYS A 514 37.82 -2.23 -17.73
N PRO A 515 38.62 -1.18 -17.48
CA PRO A 515 38.12 0.08 -16.96
C PRO A 515 37.25 0.73 -18.03
N VAL A 516 35.95 0.89 -17.77
CA VAL A 516 35.08 1.71 -18.61
C VAL A 516 35.42 3.17 -18.28
N ILE A 517 36.31 3.76 -19.07
CA ILE A 517 36.57 5.21 -19.03
C ILE A 517 35.41 5.89 -19.78
N TYR A 518 34.50 6.52 -19.04
CA TYR A 518 33.51 7.42 -19.61
C TYR A 518 34.24 8.68 -20.12
N LYS A 519 34.19 8.93 -21.43
CA LYS A 519 34.54 10.25 -22.00
C LYS A 519 33.25 10.91 -22.48
N PRO A 520 32.86 12.07 -21.91
CA PRO A 520 31.78 12.86 -22.47
C PRO A 520 32.34 13.58 -23.70
N THR A 521 31.78 13.32 -24.88
CA THR A 521 31.97 14.21 -26.03
C THR A 521 30.63 14.83 -26.38
N GLY A 522 30.47 16.09 -25.98
CA GLY A 522 29.57 17.00 -26.67
C GLY A 522 30.29 17.58 -27.89
N GLU A 523 29.59 17.63 -29.02
CA GLU A 523 29.36 18.84 -29.82
C GLU A 523 28.40 18.45 -30.95
N ALA A 524 27.36 19.25 -31.08
CA ALA A 524 26.35 19.13 -32.12
C ALA A 524 26.94 19.61 -33.44
N ASP A 525 26.90 18.77 -34.49
CA ASP A 525 26.80 19.21 -35.88
C ASP A 525 26.30 18.06 -36.78
N SER A 526 25.33 18.40 -37.64
CA SER A 526 24.65 17.58 -38.67
C SER A 526 23.32 16.87 -38.28
N PRO A 527 22.18 17.16 -38.96
CA PRO A 527 20.87 16.57 -38.64
C PRO A 527 20.54 15.24 -39.35
N ASP A 528 21.48 14.62 -40.06
CA ASP A 528 21.20 13.43 -40.87
C ASP A 528 22.17 12.29 -40.54
N LYS A 529 21.87 11.58 -39.45
CA LYS A 529 22.34 10.21 -39.09
C LYS A 529 21.74 9.81 -37.74
N THR A 530 20.62 9.11 -37.77
CA THR A 530 20.15 8.31 -36.65
C THR A 530 21.05 7.09 -36.49
N ASP A 531 22.20 7.26 -35.83
CA ASP A 531 23.01 6.15 -35.32
C ASP A 531 22.50 5.79 -33.92
N THR A 532 21.55 4.85 -33.90
CA THR A 532 21.11 4.12 -32.71
C THR A 532 22.25 3.20 -32.25
N MET A 533 23.25 3.74 -31.54
CA MET A 533 24.16 2.90 -30.75
C MET A 533 23.48 2.48 -29.45
N THR A 534 22.47 1.62 -29.60
CA THR A 534 22.03 0.69 -28.55
C THR A 534 23.20 -0.21 -28.19
N LEU A 535 23.70 -0.12 -26.95
CA LEU A 535 24.67 -1.06 -26.39
C LEU A 535 24.18 -2.51 -26.59
N PRO A 536 24.88 -3.37 -27.36
CA PRO A 536 24.36 -4.68 -27.79
C PRO A 536 24.18 -5.73 -26.68
N ILE A 537 24.59 -5.44 -25.45
CA ILE A 537 24.91 -6.48 -24.46
C ILE A 537 23.67 -7.01 -23.70
N PHE A 538 22.63 -6.19 -23.51
CA PHE A 538 21.36 -6.66 -22.92
C PHE A 538 20.35 -7.17 -23.94
N SER A 539 20.37 -6.64 -25.18
CA SER A 539 19.44 -7.09 -26.23
C SER A 539 19.71 -8.54 -26.66
N GLN A 540 20.98 -8.97 -26.76
CA GLN A 540 21.33 -10.35 -27.11
C GLN A 540 21.21 -11.32 -25.93
N THR A 541 21.40 -10.87 -24.69
CA THR A 541 21.33 -11.76 -23.51
C THR A 541 19.88 -12.00 -23.08
N GLY A 542 19.03 -10.97 -23.10
CA GLY A 542 17.60 -11.11 -22.84
C GLY A 542 16.85 -11.88 -23.92
N ALA A 543 17.14 -11.63 -25.21
CA ALA A 543 16.51 -12.34 -26.32
C ALA A 543 16.91 -13.83 -26.38
N SER A 544 18.18 -14.16 -26.10
CA SER A 544 18.66 -15.55 -26.10
C SER A 544 18.07 -16.38 -24.95
N ILE A 545 17.93 -15.79 -23.75
CA ILE A 545 17.30 -16.46 -22.60
C ILE A 545 15.79 -16.68 -22.88
N ILE A 546 15.11 -15.69 -23.47
CA ILE A 546 13.69 -15.79 -23.82
C ILE A 546 13.44 -16.83 -24.93
N ASP A 547 14.29 -16.92 -25.95
CA ASP A 547 14.14 -17.90 -27.03
C ASP A 547 14.53 -19.33 -26.61
N GLU A 548 15.37 -19.50 -25.58
CA GLU A 548 15.76 -20.81 -25.04
C GLU A 548 14.71 -21.34 -24.02
N ILE A 549 14.02 -20.45 -23.31
CA ILE A 549 12.83 -20.76 -22.49
C ILE A 549 11.66 -21.21 -23.38
N LYS A 550 11.46 -20.58 -24.56
CA LYS A 550 10.41 -21.00 -25.51
C LYS A 550 10.62 -22.40 -26.10
N ASN A 551 11.87 -22.87 -26.17
CA ASN A 551 12.23 -24.13 -26.82
C ASN A 551 12.45 -25.30 -25.85
N SER A 552 12.44 -25.06 -24.54
CA SER A 552 12.61 -26.09 -23.51
C SER A 552 11.25 -26.63 -23.06
N ALA A 553 10.76 -27.66 -23.76
CA ALA A 553 9.58 -28.42 -23.37
C ALA A 553 9.84 -29.21 -22.07
N VAL A 554 9.60 -28.57 -20.91
CA VAL A 554 9.54 -29.23 -19.61
C VAL A 554 8.07 -29.50 -19.27
N LYS A 555 7.74 -30.77 -19.02
CA LYS A 555 6.40 -31.23 -18.62
C LYS A 555 5.88 -30.45 -17.40
N PRO A 556 4.56 -30.21 -17.29
CA PRO A 556 4.00 -29.44 -16.18
C PRO A 556 4.23 -30.15 -14.83
N PRO A 557 4.48 -29.40 -13.74
CA PRO A 557 4.58 -29.97 -12.40
C PRO A 557 3.21 -30.41 -11.87
N ASN A 558 3.26 -31.36 -10.94
CA ASN A 558 2.15 -32.00 -10.25
C ASN A 558 1.23 -30.98 -9.52
N PRO A 559 -0.10 -31.01 -9.70
CA PRO A 559 -1.02 -30.01 -9.14
C PRO A 559 -1.14 -29.95 -7.60
N ASP A 560 -0.52 -30.87 -6.85
CA ASP A 560 -0.64 -30.95 -5.39
C ASP A 560 0.51 -30.30 -4.59
N CYS A 561 1.42 -29.56 -5.23
CA CYS A 561 2.49 -28.85 -4.52
C CYS A 561 2.11 -27.42 -4.16
N SER A 562 1.45 -27.25 -3.01
CA SER A 562 1.36 -25.95 -2.31
C SER A 562 2.69 -25.67 -1.60
N ILE A 563 3.63 -25.06 -2.32
CA ILE A 563 4.95 -24.65 -1.81
C ILE A 563 4.97 -23.11 -1.86
N TRP A 564 5.38 -22.42 -0.79
CA TRP A 564 6.02 -21.08 -0.73
C TRP A 564 5.80 -20.44 0.67
N PRO A 565 6.85 -20.11 1.44
CA PRO A 565 6.75 -19.25 2.62
C PRO A 565 6.87 -17.75 2.23
N PRO A 566 6.42 -16.81 3.10
CA PRO A 566 6.47 -15.38 2.82
C PRO A 566 7.87 -14.77 2.95
N SER A 567 8.17 -13.76 2.13
CA SER A 567 9.40 -12.96 2.02
C SER A 567 9.71 -12.04 3.23
N SER A 568 9.03 -12.22 4.36
CA SER A 568 9.23 -11.41 5.57
C SER A 568 10.43 -11.88 6.41
N MET A 569 11.65 -11.81 5.87
CA MET A 569 12.87 -12.17 6.61
C MET A 569 13.70 -10.98 7.14
N MET A 570 13.26 -9.73 6.95
CA MET A 570 13.98 -8.57 7.52
C MET A 570 13.39 -8.00 8.83
N SER A 571 12.30 -8.52 9.39
CA SER A 571 11.70 -7.94 10.62
C SER A 571 11.30 -8.90 11.76
N ALA A 572 11.56 -10.20 11.68
CA ALA A 572 11.16 -11.11 12.77
C ALA A 572 12.19 -12.21 13.05
N ARG A 573 13.14 -11.93 13.95
CA ARG A 573 13.74 -12.94 14.85
C ARG A 573 14.44 -12.25 16.01
N ALA A 574 13.65 -11.90 17.03
CA ALA A 574 14.15 -11.62 18.37
C ALA A 574 13.19 -12.24 19.40
N GLY A 575 13.56 -13.40 19.93
CA GLY A 575 13.07 -13.91 21.21
C GLY A 575 11.93 -14.93 21.19
N GLU A 576 12.21 -16.19 20.84
CA GLU A 576 11.40 -17.31 21.32
C GLU A 576 12.08 -17.96 22.54
N GLY A 577 11.62 -17.54 23.72
CA GLY A 577 11.89 -18.22 24.98
C GLY A 577 10.98 -19.43 25.13
N ILE A 578 11.59 -20.59 25.33
CA ILE A 578 10.96 -21.88 25.61
C ILE A 578 9.98 -21.76 26.79
N ILE A 579 8.68 -21.94 26.54
CA ILE A 579 7.70 -22.24 27.60
C ILE A 579 7.02 -23.58 27.26
N LYS A 580 7.44 -24.61 27.99
CA LYS A 580 6.75 -25.91 28.06
C LYS A 580 5.43 -25.75 28.83
N SER A 581 4.30 -26.10 28.23
CA SER A 581 3.18 -26.69 28.99
C SER A 581 2.20 -27.50 28.15
N LYS A 582 2.23 -28.82 28.39
CA LYS A 582 1.10 -29.75 28.58
C LYS A 582 -0.01 -29.85 27.50
N GLY A 583 0.17 -30.88 26.67
CA GLY A 583 -0.80 -31.91 26.28
C GLY A 583 -2.31 -31.68 26.42
N ARG A 584 -3.00 -31.85 25.29
CA ARG A 584 -4.21 -32.69 25.18
C ARG A 584 -4.46 -33.07 23.71
N ILE A 585 -4.39 -34.37 23.45
CA ILE A 585 -4.79 -35.08 22.21
C ILE A 585 -6.30 -35.27 22.25
N TRP A 586 -7.03 -35.03 21.16
CA TRP A 586 -8.30 -35.69 20.73
C TRP A 586 -8.56 -35.35 19.23
N PRO A 587 -9.32 -36.16 18.47
CA PRO A 587 -8.87 -36.75 17.21
C PRO A 587 -9.64 -36.24 15.97
N ALA A 588 -9.13 -36.65 14.82
CA ALA A 588 -9.69 -36.46 13.49
C ALA A 588 -11.17 -36.89 13.40
N GLY A 589 -12.00 -36.04 12.80
CA GLY A 589 -13.40 -36.30 12.53
C GLY A 589 -13.82 -35.76 11.16
N SER A 590 -14.01 -36.71 10.24
CA SER A 590 -14.99 -36.73 9.14
C SER A 590 -15.10 -35.52 8.21
N ALA A 591 -14.64 -35.75 6.97
CA ALA A 591 -15.14 -35.09 5.77
C ALA A 591 -16.66 -35.23 5.66
N GLY A 592 -17.33 -34.11 5.39
CA GLY A 592 -18.72 -34.03 4.97
C GLY A 592 -18.81 -32.89 3.96
N GLY A 593 -19.16 -33.22 2.72
CA GLY A 593 -19.19 -32.27 1.62
C GLY A 593 -20.48 -31.46 1.52
N TRP A 594 -20.63 -30.93 0.31
CA TRP A 594 -21.78 -30.28 -0.32
C TRP A 594 -21.91 -28.77 -0.14
N GLY A 595 -22.38 -28.15 -1.23
CA GLY A 595 -23.39 -27.10 -1.16
C GLY A 595 -22.95 -25.78 -1.73
#